data_AF-A0A1J4UTS4-F1
#
_entry.id   AF-A0A1J4UTS4-F1
#
_cell.length_a   1.000
_cell.length_b   1.000
_cell.length_c   1.000
_cell.angle_alpha   90.00
_cell.angle_beta   90.00
_cell.angle_gamma   90.00
#
_symmetry.space_group_name_H-M   'P 1'
#
loop_
_entity.id
_entity.type
_entity.pdbx_description
1 polymer ?
#
loop_
_entity_poly.entity_id
_entity_poly.type
_entity_poly.pdbx_seq_one_letter_code
_entity_poly.pdbx_strand_id
1 'polypeptide(L)'
;MTGSIGARATLLNYRDLFDKLGLAEDTIKSGELKDMGSGYRNLTDSERAILQGFVDEAFANFKADVEKGREGKLTAQYPEVLDARILTASQALRAGLVDEVASRQRALEKAAELGGASAKECEVPQEFSLRSLFASLGSAFAQGFKSEMSSSASIQYS
;
A
#
# COMPACT_ATOMS: atom_id res chain seq x y z
N MET A 1 -5.56 -11.41 -7.43
CA MET A 1 -4.12 -11.76 -7.42
C MET A 1 -3.60 -11.41 -6.03
N THR A 2 -2.68 -12.20 -5.48
CA THR A 2 -2.07 -11.97 -4.15
C THR A 2 -0.64 -12.54 -4.15
N GLY A 3 -0.04 -12.78 -2.99
CA GLY A 3 1.35 -13.26 -2.85
C GLY A 3 2.31 -12.10 -2.71
N SER A 4 3.42 -12.12 -3.47
CA SER A 4 4.49 -11.12 -3.37
C SER A 4 5.09 -11.05 -1.96
N ILE A 5 5.23 -12.21 -1.31
CA ILE A 5 5.85 -12.32 0.01
C ILE A 5 7.37 -12.27 -0.18
N GLY A 6 7.93 -11.08 -0.01
CA GLY A 6 9.34 -10.79 -0.27
C GLY A 6 9.67 -9.34 0.05
N ALA A 7 10.97 -9.03 0.07
CA ALA A 7 11.48 -7.67 0.22
C ALA A 7 12.45 -7.37 -0.92
N ARG A 8 12.47 -6.11 -1.38
CA ARG A 8 13.47 -5.65 -2.36
C ARG A 8 13.87 -4.21 -2.05
N ALA A 9 15.14 -3.91 -2.24
CA ALA A 9 15.66 -2.55 -2.32
C ALA A 9 16.14 -2.28 -3.74
N THR A 10 15.98 -1.04 -4.22
CA THR A 10 16.49 -0.64 -5.53
C THR A 10 17.20 0.68 -5.39
N LEU A 11 18.45 0.70 -5.84
CA LEU A 11 19.30 1.88 -5.85
C LEU A 11 19.69 2.16 -7.29
N LEU A 12 19.54 3.40 -7.72
CA LEU A 12 19.89 3.82 -9.06
C LEU A 12 21.35 4.28 -9.07
N ASN A 13 22.11 3.79 -10.03
CA ASN A 13 23.45 4.26 -10.31
C ASN A 13 23.44 5.00 -11.63
N TYR A 14 23.83 6.27 -11.60
CA TYR A 14 23.88 7.18 -12.72
C TYR A 14 25.29 7.79 -12.90
N ARG A 15 26.32 7.14 -12.35
CA ARG A 15 27.73 7.52 -12.54
C ARG A 15 28.06 7.74 -14.02
N ASP A 16 27.76 6.76 -14.87
CA ASP A 16 28.10 6.82 -16.29
C ASP A 16 27.34 7.93 -17.04
N LEU A 17 26.18 8.36 -16.50
CA LEU A 17 25.46 9.52 -17.02
C LEU A 17 26.17 10.82 -16.64
N PHE A 18 26.63 10.92 -15.39
CA PHE A 18 27.40 12.07 -14.91
C PHE A 18 28.72 12.23 -15.67
N ASP A 19 29.42 11.14 -15.90
CA ASP A 19 30.65 11.11 -16.70
C ASP A 19 30.41 11.66 -18.12
N LYS A 20 29.28 11.31 -18.75
CA LYS A 20 28.91 11.83 -20.09
C LYS A 20 28.54 13.31 -20.09
N LEU A 21 28.01 13.81 -18.98
CA LEU A 21 27.64 15.22 -18.83
C LEU A 21 28.82 16.08 -18.38
N GLY A 22 29.98 15.48 -18.10
CA GLY A 22 31.14 16.18 -17.56
C GLY A 22 30.91 16.68 -16.12
N LEU A 23 30.03 16.03 -15.37
CA LEU A 23 29.73 16.35 -13.98
C LEU A 23 30.45 15.39 -13.05
N ALA A 24 31.02 15.92 -11.97
CA ALA A 24 31.64 15.14 -10.91
C ALA A 24 31.05 15.53 -9.55
N GLU A 25 30.88 14.56 -8.67
CA GLU A 25 30.49 14.78 -7.28
C GLU A 25 31.73 14.68 -6.37
N ASP A 26 31.98 15.73 -5.60
CA ASP A 26 32.97 15.71 -4.51
C ASP A 26 32.26 15.42 -3.18
N THR A 27 32.47 14.22 -2.63
CA THR A 27 31.84 13.79 -1.37
C THR A 27 32.78 14.00 -0.18
N ILE A 28 32.40 14.85 0.77
CA ILE A 28 33.09 15.01 2.06
C ILE A 28 32.20 14.41 3.16
N LYS A 29 32.68 13.35 3.83
CA LYS A 29 31.88 12.54 4.75
C LYS A 29 32.60 12.30 6.08
N SER A 30 31.80 12.19 7.14
CA SER A 30 32.30 11.92 8.51
C SER A 30 32.61 10.45 8.80
N GLY A 31 32.32 9.56 7.85
CA GLY A 31 32.64 8.14 7.94
C GLY A 31 32.37 7.42 6.63
N GLU A 32 33.05 6.29 6.42
CA GLU A 32 33.11 5.60 5.13
C GLU A 32 31.76 5.18 4.55
N LEU A 33 30.80 4.80 5.41
CA LEU A 33 29.50 4.28 5.00
C LEU A 33 28.40 5.35 4.88
N LYS A 34 28.71 6.64 5.10
CA LYS A 34 27.71 7.72 5.14
C LYS A 34 27.07 8.04 3.78
N ASP A 35 27.75 7.68 2.71
CA ASP A 35 27.30 7.79 1.31
C ASP A 35 26.97 6.41 0.72
N MET A 36 26.78 5.39 1.56
CA MET A 36 26.36 4.06 1.11
C MET A 36 25.04 4.16 0.34
N GLY A 37 25.03 3.60 -0.87
CA GLY A 37 23.88 3.71 -1.78
C GLY A 37 23.84 5.01 -2.59
N SER A 38 24.91 5.81 -2.56
CA SER A 38 25.11 6.93 -3.49
C SER A 38 24.95 6.45 -4.94
N GLY A 39 24.22 7.24 -5.73
CA GLY A 39 24.00 6.96 -7.15
C GLY A 39 25.14 7.43 -8.06
N TYR A 40 26.13 8.15 -7.51
CA TYR A 40 27.27 8.69 -8.25
C TYR A 40 28.46 7.72 -8.29
N ARG A 41 28.40 6.61 -7.56
CA ARG A 41 29.43 5.56 -7.56
C ARG A 41 28.84 4.16 -7.43
N ASN A 42 29.65 3.16 -7.76
CA ASN A 42 29.27 1.77 -7.54
C ASN A 42 29.21 1.45 -6.03
N LEU A 43 28.28 0.57 -5.66
CA LEU A 43 28.29 -0.07 -4.35
C LEU A 43 29.54 -0.95 -4.22
N THR A 44 30.19 -0.87 -3.07
CA THR A 44 31.20 -1.84 -2.66
C THR A 44 30.53 -3.14 -2.19
N ASP A 45 31.31 -4.23 -2.13
CA ASP A 45 30.79 -5.52 -1.63
C ASP A 45 30.36 -5.45 -0.16
N SER A 46 31.09 -4.68 0.66
CA SER A 46 30.73 -4.45 2.07
C SER A 46 29.40 -3.73 2.20
N GLU A 47 29.17 -2.70 1.39
CA GLU A 47 27.90 -1.96 1.39
C GLU A 47 26.74 -2.82 0.87
N ARG A 48 26.99 -3.61 -0.17
CA ARG A 48 26.01 -4.57 -0.69
C ARG A 48 25.61 -5.57 0.40
N ALA A 49 26.57 -6.11 1.16
CA ALA A 49 26.27 -7.05 2.24
C ALA A 49 25.43 -6.40 3.35
N ILE A 50 25.73 -5.16 3.73
CA ILE A 50 24.94 -4.41 4.72
C ILE A 50 23.50 -4.20 4.22
N LEU A 51 23.35 -3.71 2.99
CA LEU A 51 22.04 -3.47 2.38
C LEU A 51 21.25 -4.77 2.18
N GLN A 52 21.92 -5.87 1.82
CA GLN A 52 21.30 -7.19 1.73
C GLN A 52 20.80 -7.64 3.09
N GLY A 53 21.56 -7.40 4.17
CA GLY A 53 21.13 -7.69 5.53
C GLY A 53 19.81 -7.01 5.90
N PHE A 54 19.61 -5.75 5.51
CA PHE A 54 18.33 -5.06 5.72
C PHE A 54 17.17 -5.68 4.93
N VAL A 55 17.44 -6.12 3.69
CA VAL A 55 16.43 -6.79 2.86
C VAL A 55 16.07 -8.16 3.45
N ASP A 56 17.06 -8.90 3.91
CA ASP A 56 16.89 -10.23 4.51
C ASP A 56 16.10 -10.13 5.83
N GLU A 57 16.41 -9.14 6.67
CA GLU A 57 15.67 -8.87 7.90
C GLU A 57 14.22 -8.48 7.62
N ALA A 58 13.99 -7.57 6.65
CA ALA A 58 12.64 -7.19 6.26
C ALA A 58 11.83 -8.39 5.73
N PHE A 59 12.45 -9.26 4.95
CA PHE A 59 11.83 -10.50 4.49
C PHE A 59 11.53 -11.47 5.65
N ALA A 60 12.48 -11.67 6.56
CA ALA A 60 12.30 -12.54 7.72
C ALA A 60 11.14 -12.07 8.61
N ASN A 61 11.04 -10.76 8.85
CA ASN A 61 9.95 -10.17 9.62
C ASN A 61 8.61 -10.37 8.91
N PHE A 62 8.52 -10.09 7.61
CA PHE A 62 7.29 -10.29 6.85
C PHE A 62 6.86 -11.78 6.82
N LYS A 63 7.82 -12.69 6.65
CA LYS A 63 7.57 -14.13 6.72
C LYS A 63 7.00 -14.52 8.08
N ALA A 64 7.61 -14.05 9.17
CA ALA A 64 7.15 -14.33 10.53
C ALA A 64 5.73 -13.82 10.79
N ASP A 65 5.39 -12.63 10.30
CA ASP A 65 4.03 -12.07 10.40
C ASP A 65 3.01 -12.92 9.66
N VAL A 66 3.36 -13.42 8.47
CA VAL A 66 2.50 -14.34 7.70
C VAL A 66 2.32 -15.67 8.43
N GLU A 67 3.40 -16.27 8.93
CA GLU A 67 3.36 -17.53 9.67
C GLU A 67 2.49 -17.41 10.92
N LYS A 68 2.65 -16.32 11.68
CA LYS A 68 1.82 -16.00 12.85
C LYS A 68 0.36 -15.77 12.48
N GLY A 69 0.08 -14.99 11.43
CA GLY A 69 -1.28 -14.69 11.00
C GLY A 69 -2.02 -15.90 10.40
N ARG A 70 -1.29 -16.92 9.95
CA ARG A 70 -1.81 -18.15 9.34
C ARG A 70 -1.52 -19.39 10.19
N GLU A 71 -1.29 -19.23 11.49
CA GLU A 71 -0.99 -20.32 12.41
C GLU A 71 -2.01 -21.46 12.28
N GLY A 72 -1.52 -22.69 12.08
CA GLY A 72 -2.35 -23.88 11.88
C GLY A 72 -3.06 -24.01 10.52
N LYS A 73 -2.89 -23.03 9.60
CA LYS A 73 -3.56 -23.02 8.28
C LYS A 73 -2.62 -23.21 7.10
N LEU A 74 -1.33 -22.91 7.26
CA LEU A 74 -0.33 -23.09 6.21
C LEU A 74 -0.17 -24.58 5.85
N THR A 75 -0.04 -24.86 4.56
CA THR A 75 0.13 -26.23 4.06
C THR A 75 1.59 -26.54 3.75
N ALA A 76 1.88 -27.80 3.41
CA ALA A 76 3.21 -28.21 2.96
C ALA A 76 3.69 -27.47 1.69
N GLN A 77 2.78 -26.81 0.93
CA GLN A 77 3.12 -26.02 -0.26
C GLN A 77 3.55 -24.59 0.08
N TYR A 78 3.42 -24.15 1.33
CA TYR A 78 3.79 -22.78 1.73
C TYR A 78 5.26 -22.42 1.45
N PRO A 79 6.27 -23.27 1.75
CA PRO A 79 7.66 -22.95 1.47
C PRO A 79 7.94 -22.70 -0.03
N GLU A 80 7.18 -23.35 -0.92
CA GLU A 80 7.34 -23.20 -2.37
C GLU A 80 6.88 -21.83 -2.89
N VAL A 81 6.08 -21.08 -2.12
CA VAL A 81 5.53 -19.79 -2.54
C VAL A 81 6.23 -18.58 -1.91
N LEU A 82 7.36 -18.80 -1.24
CA LEU A 82 8.20 -17.77 -0.61
C LEU A 82 9.29 -17.19 -1.53
N ASP A 83 9.19 -17.43 -2.83
CA ASP A 83 10.08 -16.93 -3.88
C ASP A 83 9.68 -15.52 -4.39
N ALA A 84 8.90 -14.77 -3.60
CA ALA A 84 8.42 -13.42 -3.88
C ALA A 84 7.57 -13.25 -5.16
N ARG A 85 7.10 -14.34 -5.78
CA ARG A 85 6.23 -14.25 -6.97
C ARG A 85 4.80 -13.86 -6.63
N ILE A 86 4.09 -13.36 -7.65
CA ILE A 86 2.65 -13.19 -7.60
C ILE A 86 1.95 -14.56 -7.67
N LEU A 87 0.84 -14.69 -6.95
CA LEU A 87 0.03 -15.89 -6.87
C LEU A 87 -1.40 -15.62 -7.38
N THR A 88 -1.94 -16.60 -8.07
CA THR A 88 -3.38 -16.72 -8.29
C THR A 88 -4.10 -17.03 -6.97
N ALA A 89 -5.40 -16.74 -6.91
CA ALA A 89 -6.20 -17.03 -5.72
C ALA A 89 -6.16 -18.54 -5.37
N SER A 90 -6.20 -19.42 -6.38
CA SER A 90 -6.13 -20.87 -6.19
C SER A 90 -4.77 -21.34 -5.66
N GLN A 91 -3.65 -20.75 -6.12
CA GLN A 91 -2.32 -21.05 -5.57
C GLN A 91 -2.22 -20.62 -4.10
N ALA A 92 -2.69 -19.42 -3.78
CA ALA A 92 -2.70 -18.91 -2.42
C ALA A 92 -3.56 -19.78 -1.49
N LEU A 93 -4.72 -20.26 -1.98
CA LEU A 93 -5.59 -21.17 -1.22
C LEU A 93 -4.87 -22.50 -0.94
N ARG A 94 -4.23 -23.11 -1.94
CA ARG A 94 -3.50 -24.38 -1.77
C ARG A 94 -2.31 -24.26 -0.81
N ALA A 95 -1.65 -23.11 -0.77
CA ALA A 95 -0.59 -22.81 0.19
C ALA A 95 -1.10 -22.46 1.59
N GLY A 96 -2.43 -22.30 1.76
CA GLY A 96 -3.04 -21.92 3.03
C GLY A 96 -2.88 -20.43 3.36
N LEU A 97 -2.56 -19.58 2.39
CA LEU A 97 -2.42 -18.12 2.55
C LEU A 97 -3.75 -17.38 2.61
N VAL A 98 -4.81 -17.96 2.04
CA VAL A 98 -6.19 -17.45 2.12
C VAL A 98 -7.12 -18.56 2.58
N ASP A 99 -8.26 -18.18 3.17
CA ASP A 99 -9.24 -19.13 3.70
C ASP A 99 -10.25 -19.59 2.64
N GLU A 100 -10.60 -18.71 1.70
CA GLU A 100 -11.63 -18.98 0.70
C GLU A 100 -11.38 -18.14 -0.57
N VAL A 101 -11.79 -18.66 -1.73
CA VAL A 101 -11.84 -17.90 -2.99
C VAL A 101 -13.31 -17.59 -3.29
N ALA A 102 -13.72 -16.36 -3.06
CA ALA A 102 -15.11 -15.94 -3.20
C ALA A 102 -15.26 -14.50 -3.70
N SER A 103 -16.50 -14.10 -3.95
CA SER A 103 -16.84 -12.73 -4.33
C SER A 103 -16.80 -11.78 -3.12
N ARG A 104 -16.74 -10.47 -3.39
CA ARG A 104 -16.87 -9.45 -2.35
C ARG A 104 -18.16 -9.58 -1.54
N GLN A 105 -19.27 -9.91 -2.21
CA GLN A 105 -20.57 -10.10 -1.56
C GLN A 105 -20.50 -11.21 -0.50
N ARG A 106 -19.89 -12.35 -0.85
CA ARG A 106 -19.69 -13.45 0.08
C ARG A 106 -18.83 -13.06 1.28
N ALA A 107 -17.79 -12.25 1.06
CA ALA A 107 -16.93 -11.75 2.14
C ALA A 107 -17.72 -10.84 3.12
N LEU A 108 -18.62 -9.99 2.61
CA LEU A 108 -19.50 -9.15 3.45
C LEU A 108 -20.48 -9.99 4.27
N GLU A 109 -21.10 -10.98 3.65
CA GLU A 109 -21.98 -11.93 4.35
C GLU A 109 -21.23 -12.68 5.44
N LYS A 110 -20.00 -13.14 5.16
CA LYS A 110 -19.16 -13.83 6.14
C LYS A 110 -18.78 -12.91 7.30
N ALA A 111 -18.45 -11.66 7.03
CA ALA A 111 -18.15 -10.68 8.07
C ALA A 111 -19.38 -10.40 8.95
N ALA A 112 -20.56 -10.26 8.35
CA ALA A 112 -21.82 -10.05 9.04
C ALA A 112 -22.19 -11.25 9.93
N GLU A 113 -22.05 -12.48 9.41
CA GLU A 113 -22.20 -13.72 10.18
C GLU A 113 -21.29 -13.74 11.42
N LEU A 114 -20.01 -13.39 11.27
CA LEU A 114 -19.03 -13.40 12.36
C LEU A 114 -19.23 -12.26 13.37
N GLY A 115 -19.73 -11.11 12.90
CA GLY A 115 -19.99 -9.91 13.71
C GLY A 115 -21.37 -9.85 14.35
N GLY A 116 -22.27 -10.80 14.04
CA GLY A 116 -23.66 -10.78 14.52
C GLY A 116 -24.48 -9.62 13.94
N ALA A 117 -24.13 -9.14 12.75
CA ALA A 117 -24.77 -8.01 12.06
C ALA A 117 -25.43 -8.47 10.75
N SER A 118 -26.11 -7.56 10.06
CA SER A 118 -26.61 -7.79 8.70
C SER A 118 -25.54 -7.39 7.66
N ALA A 119 -25.52 -8.08 6.51
CA ALA A 119 -24.57 -7.78 5.43
C ALA A 119 -24.63 -6.33 4.93
N LYS A 120 -25.78 -5.68 5.09
CA LYS A 120 -26.03 -4.28 4.71
C LYS A 120 -25.33 -3.29 5.64
N GLU A 121 -25.12 -3.65 6.91
CA GLU A 121 -24.37 -2.85 7.88
C GLU A 121 -22.86 -3.00 7.73
N CYS A 122 -22.41 -4.08 7.09
CA CYS A 122 -21.00 -4.30 6.76
C CYS A 122 -20.58 -3.65 5.43
N GLU A 123 -21.51 -3.03 4.69
CA GLU A 123 -21.12 -2.23 3.52
C GLU A 123 -20.29 -1.03 3.97
N VAL A 124 -18.99 -1.09 3.68
CA VAL A 124 -18.09 0.05 3.87
C VAL A 124 -18.61 1.19 3.00
N PRO A 125 -19.01 2.34 3.56
CA PRO A 125 -19.41 3.50 2.77
C PRO A 125 -18.24 3.87 1.85
N GLN A 126 -18.50 4.16 0.58
CA GLN A 126 -17.45 4.62 -0.32
C GLN A 126 -16.79 5.86 0.28
N GLU A 127 -15.46 5.83 0.42
CA GLU A 127 -14.73 6.89 1.10
C GLU A 127 -14.89 8.25 0.43
N PHE A 128 -14.82 9.25 1.30
CA PHE A 128 -14.82 10.67 1.03
C PHE A 128 -13.93 11.04 -0.16
N SER A 129 -14.55 11.51 -1.25
CA SER A 129 -13.82 12.10 -2.37
C SER A 129 -13.84 13.63 -2.26
N LEU A 130 -12.79 14.30 -2.73
CA LEU A 130 -12.81 15.76 -2.88
C LEU A 130 -14.01 16.20 -3.73
N ARG A 131 -14.44 15.40 -4.71
CA ARG A 131 -15.64 15.67 -5.50
C ARG A 131 -16.91 15.65 -4.65
N SER A 132 -17.10 14.66 -3.77
CA SER A 132 -18.26 14.62 -2.87
C SER A 132 -18.24 15.76 -1.85
N LEU A 133 -17.05 16.17 -1.41
CA LEU A 133 -16.86 17.38 -0.61
C LEU A 133 -17.28 18.65 -1.35
N PHE A 134 -16.69 18.89 -2.52
CA PHE A 134 -16.99 20.07 -3.33
C PHE A 134 -18.46 20.11 -3.75
N ALA A 135 -19.06 18.96 -4.03
CA ALA A 135 -20.50 18.85 -4.29
C ALA A 135 -21.32 19.23 -3.05
N SER A 136 -20.97 18.72 -1.86
CA SER A 136 -21.66 19.10 -0.62
C SER A 136 -21.54 20.59 -0.30
N LEU A 137 -20.34 21.18 -0.44
CA LEU A 137 -20.09 22.60 -0.23
C LEU A 137 -20.83 23.47 -1.24
N GLY A 138 -20.79 23.11 -2.53
CA GLY A 138 -21.53 23.80 -3.58
C GLY A 138 -23.04 23.75 -3.36
N SER A 139 -23.57 22.61 -2.91
CA SER A 139 -25.00 22.45 -2.61
C SER A 139 -25.44 23.28 -1.39
N ALA A 140 -24.64 23.32 -0.33
CA ALA A 140 -24.90 24.14 0.85
C ALA A 140 -24.84 25.64 0.53
N PHE A 141 -23.88 26.06 -0.29
CA PHE A 141 -23.78 27.44 -0.77
C PHE A 141 -24.98 27.83 -1.64
N ALA A 142 -25.38 26.97 -2.58
CA ALA A 142 -26.54 27.22 -3.43
C ALA A 142 -27.85 27.29 -2.62
N GLN A 143 -28.01 26.44 -1.60
CA GLN A 143 -29.17 26.49 -0.71
C GLN A 143 -29.17 27.75 0.16
N GLY A 144 -28.02 28.15 0.72
CA GLY A 144 -27.88 29.40 1.47
C GLY A 144 -28.24 30.62 0.62
N PHE A 145 -27.64 30.71 -0.56
CA PHE A 145 -27.91 31.80 -1.51
C PHE A 145 -29.37 31.82 -1.99
N LYS A 146 -29.98 30.66 -2.24
CA LYS A 146 -31.39 30.54 -2.61
C LYS A 146 -32.32 30.95 -1.46
N SER A 147 -31.98 30.61 -0.22
CA SER A 147 -32.71 31.03 0.97
C SER A 147 -32.63 32.55 1.17
N GLU A 148 -31.47 33.16 0.91
CA GLU A 148 -31.25 34.60 1.02
C GLU A 148 -31.98 35.37 -0.10
N MET A 149 -31.95 34.87 -1.34
CA MET A 149 -32.72 35.43 -2.46
C MET A 149 -34.22 35.26 -2.28
N SER A 150 -34.68 34.13 -1.74
CA SER A 150 -36.11 33.93 -1.44
C SER A 150 -36.57 34.81 -0.28
N SER A 151 -35.71 35.05 0.72
CA SER A 151 -36.00 35.93 1.86
C SER A 151 -36.01 37.41 1.49
N SER A 152 -35.19 37.82 0.51
CA SER A 152 -35.14 39.20 0.00
C SER A 152 -36.25 39.51 -1.01
N ALA A 153 -36.76 38.49 -1.72
CA ALA A 153 -37.95 38.61 -2.57
C ALA A 153 -39.26 38.74 -1.77
N SER A 154 -39.31 38.28 -0.51
CA SER A 154 -40.48 38.40 0.37
C SER A 154 -40.58 39.73 1.14
N ILE A 155 -39.61 40.64 1.03
CA ILE A 155 -39.62 41.95 1.73
C ILE A 155 -40.24 43.08 0.87
N GLN A 156 -40.96 42.76 -0.22
CA GLN A 156 -41.63 43.79 -1.05
C GLN A 156 -43.16 43.69 -1.15
N TYR A 157 -43.84 43.02 -0.21
CA TYR A 157 -45.29 43.17 -0.06
C TYR A 157 -45.69 43.41 1.40
N SER A 158 -45.69 44.69 1.79
CA SER A 158 -46.54 45.28 2.84
C SER A 158 -46.70 46.77 2.56
#